data_AF-A0A961YSN4-F1
#
_entry.id   AF-A0A961YSN4-F1
#
_cell.length_a   1.000
_cell.length_b   1.000
_cell.length_c   1.000
_cell.angle_alpha   90.00
_cell.angle_beta   90.00
_cell.angle_gamma   90.00
#
_symmetry.space_group_name_H-M   'P 1'
#
loop_
_entity.id
_entity.type
_entity.pdbx_description
1 polymer ?
#
loop_
_entity_poly.entity_id
_entity_poly.type
_entity_poly.pdbx_seq_one_letter_code
_entity_poly.pdbx_strand_id
1 'polypeptide(L)'
;MIRRTQILLAGLLAVSAVASGAQTAAAETLALRGNQRWVQIASRQILDEAIAIARQYDDQDSRVVKAKNGWYAVVIGPYSSSELSAFRDDYEGEMPLPDDAYLARGTGYVATVWHGDPSAPASADTGVEHDYLSLYREAFNHYRNGEYDAALRAFVFGDIQASVHDAPALPRAKSAYYRAKIFLLRDNFDSAYKFFAIAKQLGGESNYAIAAQDLMDAIDEWRELQN
;
A
#
# COMPACT_ATOMS: atom_id res chain seq x y z
N MET A 1 -71.73 21.91 -15.95
CA MET A 1 -70.49 22.02 -16.75
C MET A 1 -69.54 22.95 -16.00
N ILE A 2 -68.73 22.45 -15.05
CA ILE A 2 -67.39 21.85 -15.19
C ILE A 2 -66.29 22.89 -15.54
N ARG A 3 -65.31 23.02 -14.60
CA ARG A 3 -63.89 23.47 -14.69
C ARG A 3 -63.64 24.99 -14.68
N ARG A 4 -62.66 25.55 -13.95
CA ARG A 4 -61.40 25.05 -13.37
C ARG A 4 -60.93 26.01 -12.25
N THR A 5 -60.64 25.48 -11.06
CA THR A 5 -59.88 26.16 -9.99
C THR A 5 -58.40 26.05 -10.31
N GLN A 6 -57.68 27.17 -10.48
CA GLN A 6 -56.21 27.18 -10.51
C GLN A 6 -55.69 27.70 -9.19
N ILE A 7 -55.02 26.82 -8.44
CA ILE A 7 -54.26 27.13 -7.24
C ILE A 7 -52.85 27.52 -7.71
N LEU A 8 -52.46 28.78 -7.50
CA LEU A 8 -51.08 29.23 -7.66
C LEU A 8 -50.32 28.95 -6.36
N LEU A 9 -49.48 27.93 -6.37
CA LEU A 9 -48.41 27.73 -5.38
C LEU A 9 -47.14 28.38 -5.93
N ALA A 10 -46.69 29.48 -5.33
CA ALA A 10 -45.36 30.03 -5.56
C ALA A 10 -44.52 29.72 -4.31
N GLY A 11 -43.62 28.74 -4.45
CA GLY A 11 -42.73 28.27 -3.39
C GLY A 11 -41.62 29.26 -3.08
N LEU A 12 -41.43 29.53 -1.79
CA LEU A 12 -40.33 30.30 -1.24
C LEU A 12 -39.08 29.40 -1.20
N LEU A 13 -38.11 29.65 -2.08
CA LEU A 13 -36.80 28.99 -2.07
C LEU A 13 -35.90 29.71 -1.06
N ALA A 14 -35.76 29.13 0.13
CA ALA A 14 -34.74 29.53 1.10
C ALA A 14 -33.40 28.90 0.71
N VAL A 15 -32.46 29.71 0.22
CA VAL A 15 -31.08 29.29 -0.02
C VAL A 15 -30.32 29.40 1.30
N SER A 16 -30.16 28.27 1.98
CA SER A 16 -29.28 28.17 3.14
C SER A 16 -27.82 28.14 2.67
N ALA A 17 -27.09 29.23 2.89
CA ALA A 17 -25.64 29.27 2.69
C ALA A 17 -24.97 28.40 3.76
N VAL A 18 -24.51 27.21 3.38
CA VAL A 18 -23.68 26.35 4.23
C VAL A 18 -22.29 26.96 4.24
N ALA A 19 -21.94 27.64 5.33
CA ALA A 19 -20.56 28.06 5.58
C ALA A 19 -19.73 26.81 5.84
N SER A 20 -18.98 26.35 4.83
CA SER A 20 -17.97 25.32 4.98
C SER A 20 -16.85 25.86 5.87
N GLY A 21 -16.89 25.51 7.15
CA GLY A 21 -15.79 25.74 8.06
C GLY A 21 -14.59 24.91 7.62
N ALA A 22 -13.61 25.55 7.00
CA ALA A 22 -12.30 24.93 6.78
C ALA A 22 -11.63 24.73 8.15
N GLN A 23 -11.78 23.53 8.71
CA GLN A 23 -10.96 23.09 9.83
C GLN A 23 -9.52 23.04 9.35
N THR A 24 -8.73 24.02 9.78
CA THR A 24 -7.28 23.99 9.62
C THR A 24 -6.78 22.85 10.49
N ALA A 25 -6.46 21.70 9.88
CA ALA A 25 -5.82 20.60 10.58
C ALA A 25 -4.54 21.14 11.23
N ALA A 26 -4.48 21.09 12.56
CA ALA A 26 -3.29 21.47 13.29
C ALA A 26 -2.14 20.58 12.82
N ALA A 27 -0.98 21.18 12.51
CA ALA A 27 0.20 20.42 12.13
C ALA A 27 0.59 19.47 13.27
N GLU A 28 0.49 18.16 13.02
CA GLU A 28 0.87 17.12 13.96
C GLU A 28 2.35 17.26 14.33
N THR A 29 2.69 17.10 15.62
CA THR A 29 4.08 17.06 16.07
C THR A 29 4.57 15.61 16.15
N LEU A 30 5.37 15.20 15.19
CA LEU A 30 5.96 13.85 15.13
C LEU A 30 7.23 13.69 15.98
N ALA A 31 7.82 14.80 16.43
CA ALA A 31 8.97 14.80 17.32
C ALA A 31 8.51 14.56 18.77
N LEU A 32 8.84 13.38 19.30
CA LEU A 32 8.46 12.95 20.64
C LEU A 32 9.42 13.49 21.71
N ARG A 33 8.92 13.60 22.95
CA ARG A 33 9.67 14.10 24.11
C ARG A 33 9.72 13.07 25.24
N GLY A 34 10.64 13.28 26.18
CA GLY A 34 10.82 12.39 27.34
C GLY A 34 11.12 10.95 26.91
N ASN A 35 10.34 10.00 27.45
CA ASN A 35 10.49 8.57 27.18
C ASN A 35 9.59 8.04 26.05
N GLN A 36 8.86 8.91 25.36
CA GLN A 36 8.04 8.49 24.23
C GLN A 36 8.92 8.19 23.01
N ARG A 37 8.64 7.07 22.34
CA ARG A 37 9.31 6.61 21.13
C ARG A 37 8.30 6.07 20.14
N TRP A 38 8.56 6.33 18.87
CA TRP A 38 8.03 5.53 17.78
C TRP A 38 8.81 4.23 17.73
N VAL A 39 8.15 3.11 17.42
CA VAL A 39 8.89 1.92 16.98
C VAL A 39 8.88 1.93 15.47
N GLN A 40 10.02 2.24 14.86
CA GLN A 40 10.15 2.19 13.41
C GLN A 40 10.40 0.75 13.01
N ILE A 41 9.47 0.19 12.23
CA ILE A 41 9.48 -1.20 11.78
C ILE A 41 9.97 -1.35 10.34
N ALA A 42 9.92 -0.28 9.54
CA ALA A 42 10.47 -0.28 8.19
C ALA A 42 10.84 1.12 7.70
N SER A 43 11.64 1.17 6.63
CA SER A 43 11.87 2.37 5.84
C SER A 43 11.91 2.01 4.36
N ARG A 44 11.11 2.68 3.54
CA ARG A 44 10.97 2.41 2.10
C ARG A 44 11.06 3.69 1.29
N GLN A 45 11.58 3.60 0.07
CA GLN A 45 11.61 4.74 -0.86
C GLN A 45 10.26 4.94 -1.56
N ILE A 46 9.45 3.90 -1.66
CA ILE A 46 8.16 3.90 -2.33
C ILE A 46 7.05 3.95 -1.27
N LEU A 47 6.14 4.92 -1.38
CA LEU A 47 5.04 5.14 -0.42
C LEU A 47 4.13 3.93 -0.31
N ASP A 48 3.75 3.33 -1.43
CA ASP A 48 2.84 2.19 -1.45
C ASP A 48 3.41 0.97 -0.72
N GLU A 49 4.72 0.71 -0.84
CA GLU A 49 5.39 -0.34 -0.07
C GLU A 49 5.34 -0.08 1.43
N ALA A 50 5.52 1.19 1.83
CA ALA A 50 5.42 1.57 3.24
C ALA A 50 3.99 1.38 3.78
N ILE A 51 2.96 1.77 3.01
CA ILE A 51 1.54 1.58 3.39
C ILE A 51 1.22 0.08 3.49
N ALA A 52 1.66 -0.72 2.53
CA ALA A 52 1.47 -2.18 2.55
C ALA A 52 2.07 -2.84 3.81
N ILE A 53 3.21 -2.37 4.29
CA ILE A 53 3.80 -2.83 5.55
C ILE A 53 2.98 -2.31 6.74
N ALA A 54 2.63 -1.02 6.75
CA ALA A 54 1.92 -0.39 7.87
C ALA A 54 0.58 -1.07 8.17
N ARG A 55 -0.18 -1.46 7.13
CA ARG A 55 -1.44 -2.20 7.26
C ARG A 55 -1.33 -3.54 7.99
N GLN A 56 -0.14 -4.16 8.03
CA GLN A 56 0.08 -5.39 8.79
C GLN A 56 0.13 -5.14 10.30
N TYR A 57 0.21 -3.88 10.73
CA TYR A 57 0.31 -3.45 12.13
C TYR A 57 -0.81 -2.46 12.49
N ASP A 58 -1.96 -2.54 11.80
CA ASP A 58 -3.07 -1.57 11.95
C ASP A 58 -3.62 -1.54 13.39
N ASP A 59 -3.53 -2.68 14.09
CA ASP A 59 -3.87 -2.87 15.50
C ASP A 59 -2.92 -2.13 16.47
N GLN A 60 -1.79 -1.59 15.99
CA GLN A 60 -0.73 -0.98 16.79
C GLN A 60 -0.58 0.54 16.54
N ASP A 61 -1.65 1.23 16.12
CA ASP A 61 -1.61 2.66 15.77
C ASP A 61 -0.51 2.95 14.73
N SER A 62 -0.48 2.16 13.65
CA SER A 62 0.56 2.27 12.64
C SER A 62 0.41 3.53 11.77
N ARG A 63 1.55 4.11 11.38
CA ARG A 63 1.64 5.31 10.55
C ARG A 63 2.73 5.14 9.52
N VAL A 64 2.52 5.76 8.36
CA VAL A 64 3.58 6.06 7.41
C VAL A 64 3.89 7.53 7.50
N VAL A 65 5.15 7.84 7.79
CA VAL A 65 5.66 9.20 7.93
C VAL A 65 6.74 9.47 6.90
N LYS A 66 6.68 10.63 6.25
CA LYS A 66 7.73 11.10 5.34
C LYS A 66 8.90 11.63 6.15
N ALA A 67 10.08 11.10 5.90
CA ALA A 67 11.33 11.54 6.53
C ALA A 67 12.03 12.64 5.71
N LYS A 68 12.90 13.43 6.35
CA LYS A 68 13.66 14.53 5.73
C LYS A 68 14.57 14.07 4.58
N ASN A 69 14.99 12.81 4.58
CA ASN A 69 15.79 12.20 3.50
C ASN A 69 14.95 11.78 2.28
N GLY A 70 13.64 12.02 2.29
CA GLY A 70 12.72 11.67 1.21
C GLY A 70 12.15 10.24 1.30
N TRP A 71 12.57 9.42 2.26
CA TRP A 71 12.04 8.07 2.46
C TRP A 71 10.76 8.10 3.30
N TYR A 72 10.03 6.99 3.28
CA TYR A 72 8.83 6.75 4.07
C TYR A 72 9.17 5.77 5.19
N ALA A 73 9.11 6.22 6.44
CA ALA A 73 9.24 5.36 7.61
C ALA A 73 7.87 4.81 7.99
N VAL A 74 7.83 3.52 8.32
CA VAL A 74 6.66 2.87 8.92
C VAL A 74 6.91 2.79 10.41
N VAL A 75 5.99 3.35 11.18
CA VAL A 75 6.10 3.42 12.64
C VAL A 75 4.83 2.94 13.31
N ILE A 76 4.93 2.45 14.53
CA ILE A 76 3.81 2.16 15.43
C ILE A 76 3.96 2.96 16.73
N GLY A 77 2.84 3.20 17.42
CA GLY A 77 2.78 3.95 18.67
C GLY A 77 2.33 5.41 18.50
N PRO A 78 2.77 6.34 19.36
CA PRO A 78 3.98 6.30 20.19
C PRO A 78 3.84 5.50 21.49
N TYR A 79 4.92 4.86 21.94
CA TYR A 79 4.99 4.10 23.18
C TYR A 79 5.96 4.73 24.19
N SER A 80 5.70 4.50 25.48
CA SER A 80 6.61 4.92 26.55
C SER A 80 7.63 3.83 26.83
N SER A 81 8.72 3.79 26.06
CA SER A 81 9.85 2.90 26.32
C SER A 81 11.19 3.55 25.97
N SER A 82 12.19 3.30 26.80
CA SER A 82 13.59 3.68 26.53
C SER A 82 14.42 2.56 25.91
N GLU A 83 13.94 1.31 25.95
CA GLU A 83 14.68 0.11 25.55
C GLU A 83 13.82 -0.77 24.64
N LEU A 84 14.36 -1.14 23.48
CA LEU A 84 13.62 -1.95 22.51
C LEU A 84 13.37 -3.37 23.02
N SER A 85 14.30 -3.95 23.78
CA SER A 85 14.16 -5.29 24.37
C SER A 85 12.95 -5.35 25.30
N ALA A 86 12.84 -4.39 26.23
CA ALA A 86 11.69 -4.30 27.12
C ALA A 86 10.39 -4.11 26.33
N PHE A 87 10.39 -3.28 25.28
CA PHE A 87 9.22 -3.15 24.41
C PHE A 87 8.85 -4.46 23.71
N ARG A 88 9.85 -5.23 23.22
CA ARG A 88 9.62 -6.52 22.56
C ARG A 88 9.01 -7.54 23.52
N ASP A 89 9.44 -7.56 24.77
CA ASP A 89 8.93 -8.48 25.79
C ASP A 89 7.44 -8.20 26.13
N ASP A 90 7.04 -6.92 26.07
CA ASP A 90 5.68 -6.45 26.36
C ASP A 90 4.80 -6.29 25.09
N TYR A 91 5.33 -6.58 23.89
CA TYR A 91 4.61 -6.36 22.64
C TYR A 91 3.60 -7.48 22.36
N GLU A 92 2.31 -7.12 22.31
CA GLU A 92 1.18 -8.06 22.15
C GLU A 92 0.54 -8.01 20.75
N GLY A 93 1.16 -7.34 19.77
CA GLY A 93 0.60 -7.22 18.43
C GLY A 93 0.62 -8.55 17.66
N GLU A 94 -0.36 -8.72 16.76
CA GLU A 94 -0.52 -9.97 15.99
C GLU A 94 0.71 -10.29 15.12
N MET A 95 1.32 -9.24 14.56
CA MET A 95 2.51 -9.36 13.72
C MET A 95 3.79 -9.13 14.52
N PRO A 96 4.76 -10.06 14.49
CA PRO A 96 6.00 -9.92 15.24
C PRO A 96 6.83 -8.75 14.72
N LEU A 97 7.50 -8.04 15.63
CA LEU A 97 8.38 -6.92 15.28
C LEU A 97 9.59 -7.40 14.47
N PRO A 98 9.91 -6.77 13.33
CA PRO A 98 11.09 -7.11 12.53
C PRO A 98 12.38 -7.02 13.35
N ASP A 99 13.38 -7.85 13.06
CA ASP A 99 14.66 -7.87 13.80
C ASP A 99 15.38 -6.52 13.77
N ASP A 100 15.23 -5.76 12.68
CA ASP A 100 15.82 -4.44 12.45
C ASP A 100 14.94 -3.29 12.95
N ALA A 101 13.83 -3.57 13.63
CA ALA A 101 13.01 -2.54 14.26
C ALA A 101 13.83 -1.77 15.31
N TYR A 102 13.53 -0.48 15.48
CA TYR A 102 14.24 0.36 16.46
C TYR A 102 13.39 1.52 16.99
N LEU A 103 13.80 2.05 18.15
CA LEU A 103 13.12 3.18 18.78
C LEU A 103 13.57 4.51 18.18
N ALA A 104 12.62 5.29 17.66
CA ALA A 104 12.85 6.57 17.03
C ALA A 104 12.19 7.73 17.80
N ARG A 105 12.86 8.88 17.86
CA ARG A 105 12.29 10.12 18.44
C ARG A 105 11.43 10.93 17.46
N GLY A 106 11.45 10.58 16.17
CA GLY A 106 10.68 11.26 15.13
C GLY A 106 11.15 12.68 14.76
N THR A 107 12.31 13.14 15.25
CA THR A 107 12.89 14.45 14.90
C THR A 107 13.26 14.61 13.41
N GLY A 108 13.38 13.48 12.70
CA GLY A 108 13.60 13.40 11.27
C GLY A 108 12.33 13.29 10.44
N TYR A 109 11.16 13.17 11.06
CA TYR A 109 9.88 13.04 10.36
C TYR A 109 9.30 14.42 10.05
N VAL A 110 8.65 14.53 8.90
CA VAL A 110 8.14 15.78 8.32
C VAL A 110 6.63 15.81 8.37
N ALA A 111 5.97 14.73 7.94
CA ALA A 111 4.52 14.65 7.89
C ALA A 111 4.06 13.18 7.92
N THR A 112 2.93 12.93 8.56
CA THR A 112 2.16 11.70 8.37
C THR A 112 1.54 11.74 6.98
N VAL A 113 1.80 10.71 6.18
CA VAL A 113 1.27 10.57 4.82
C VAL A 113 0.24 9.45 4.72
N TRP A 114 0.18 8.58 5.74
CA TRP A 114 -0.87 7.60 5.95
C TRP A 114 -0.94 7.26 7.44
N HIS A 115 -2.13 6.98 7.95
CA HIS A 115 -2.40 6.59 9.33
C HIS A 115 -3.46 5.49 9.30
N GLY A 116 -3.15 4.36 9.92
CA GLY A 116 -4.13 3.32 10.22
C GLY A 116 -5.17 3.84 11.20
N ASP A 117 -6.42 3.39 11.09
CA ASP A 117 -7.43 3.77 12.08
C ASP A 117 -7.42 2.73 13.20
N PRO A 118 -6.82 3.01 14.39
CA PRO A 118 -6.77 2.04 15.47
C PRO A 118 -8.16 1.77 16.09
N SER A 119 -9.17 2.55 15.72
CA SER A 119 -10.57 2.41 16.15
C SER A 119 -11.48 1.84 15.09
N ALA A 120 -10.99 1.71 13.85
CA ALA A 120 -11.61 0.81 12.91
C ALA A 120 -11.48 -0.59 13.55
N PRO A 121 -12.57 -1.36 13.72
CA PRO A 121 -12.38 -2.79 13.93
C PRO A 121 -11.43 -3.28 12.82
N ALA A 122 -10.65 -4.33 13.07
CA ALA A 122 -9.79 -5.00 12.08
C ALA A 122 -10.56 -5.55 10.84
N SER A 123 -11.76 -5.01 10.57
CA SER A 123 -12.80 -5.42 9.64
C SER A 123 -13.67 -4.22 9.16
N ALA A 124 -13.28 -2.95 9.36
CA ALA A 124 -14.02 -1.78 8.83
C ALA A 124 -13.40 -1.14 7.56
N ASP A 125 -12.41 -1.77 6.94
CA ASP A 125 -12.42 -1.78 5.47
C ASP A 125 -13.45 -2.85 5.12
N THR A 126 -14.56 -2.44 4.48
CA THR A 126 -15.73 -3.27 4.16
C THR A 126 -15.33 -4.73 3.97
N GLY A 127 -15.87 -5.63 4.78
CA GLY A 127 -15.74 -7.09 4.69
C GLY A 127 -16.25 -7.67 3.37
N VAL A 128 -15.64 -7.24 2.27
CA VAL A 128 -15.33 -8.12 1.18
C VAL A 128 -14.05 -8.76 1.64
N GLU A 129 -14.14 -10.01 2.08
CA GLU A 129 -13.05 -10.95 1.93
C GLU A 129 -12.61 -10.86 0.47
N HIS A 130 -11.67 -9.94 0.18
CA HIS A 130 -11.09 -9.79 -1.12
C HIS A 130 -10.15 -10.99 -1.24
N ASP A 131 -10.75 -12.13 -1.60
CA ASP A 131 -10.07 -13.27 -2.20
C ASP A 131 -8.94 -12.69 -3.05
N TYR A 132 -7.69 -13.09 -2.80
CA TYR A 132 -6.53 -12.54 -3.50
C TYR A 132 -6.71 -12.58 -5.03
N LEU A 133 -7.55 -13.49 -5.55
CA LEU A 133 -7.96 -13.52 -6.95
C LEU A 133 -8.74 -12.28 -7.41
N SER A 134 -9.54 -11.66 -6.55
CA SER A 134 -10.24 -10.40 -6.79
C SER A 134 -9.27 -9.22 -6.94
N LEU A 135 -8.24 -9.14 -6.08
CA LEU A 135 -7.15 -8.15 -6.19
C LEU A 135 -6.36 -8.35 -7.48
N TYR A 136 -6.05 -9.60 -7.85
CA TYR A 136 -5.43 -9.87 -9.13
C TYR A 136 -6.33 -9.50 -10.31
N ARG A 137 -7.65 -9.77 -10.23
CA ARG A 137 -8.60 -9.38 -11.28
C ARG A 137 -8.65 -7.87 -11.47
N GLU A 138 -8.68 -7.11 -10.38
CA GLU A 138 -8.60 -5.65 -10.39
C GLU A 138 -7.28 -5.17 -11.00
N ALA A 139 -6.16 -5.75 -10.56
CA ALA A 139 -4.84 -5.44 -11.11
C ALA A 139 -4.76 -5.67 -12.63
N PHE A 140 -5.32 -6.78 -13.13
CA PHE A 140 -5.39 -7.05 -14.56
C PHE A 140 -6.32 -6.09 -15.31
N ASN A 141 -7.40 -5.63 -14.69
CA ASN A 141 -8.28 -4.63 -15.28
C ASN A 141 -7.55 -3.30 -15.44
N HIS A 142 -6.87 -2.82 -14.40
CA HIS A 142 -6.03 -1.63 -14.48
C HIS A 142 -4.94 -1.77 -15.55
N TYR A 143 -4.24 -2.92 -15.59
CA TYR A 143 -3.22 -3.18 -16.61
C TYR A 143 -3.79 -3.08 -18.03
N ARG A 144 -4.95 -3.70 -18.28
CA ARG A 144 -5.62 -3.69 -19.58
C ARG A 144 -6.10 -2.30 -19.98
N ASN A 145 -6.46 -1.47 -19.02
CA ASN A 145 -6.89 -0.09 -19.24
C ASN A 145 -5.72 0.90 -19.37
N GLY A 146 -4.46 0.43 -19.25
CA GLY A 146 -3.28 1.31 -19.26
C GLY A 146 -3.02 2.05 -17.95
N GLU A 147 -3.76 1.73 -16.89
CA GLU A 147 -3.66 2.35 -15.56
C GLU A 147 -2.52 1.68 -14.76
N TYR A 148 -1.30 1.75 -15.28
CA TYR A 148 -0.19 0.92 -14.82
C TYR A 148 0.22 1.13 -13.36
N ASP A 149 0.08 2.34 -12.79
CA ASP A 149 0.33 2.57 -11.36
C ASP A 149 -0.73 1.91 -10.48
N ALA A 150 -2.00 1.99 -10.89
CA ALA A 150 -3.07 1.29 -10.19
C ALA A 150 -2.89 -0.23 -10.28
N ALA A 151 -2.47 -0.73 -11.44
CA ALA A 151 -2.16 -2.14 -11.64
C ALA A 151 -1.03 -2.62 -10.72
N LEU A 152 0.09 -1.89 -10.66
CA LEU A 152 1.22 -2.23 -9.77
C LEU A 152 0.79 -2.27 -8.31
N ARG A 153 0.02 -1.29 -7.85
CA ARG A 153 -0.52 -1.27 -6.48
C ARG A 153 -1.36 -2.50 -6.19
N ALA A 154 -2.33 -2.79 -7.06
CA ALA A 154 -3.22 -3.94 -6.89
C ALA A 154 -2.47 -5.28 -6.93
N PHE A 155 -1.43 -5.42 -7.77
CA PHE A 155 -0.56 -6.60 -7.75
C PHE A 155 0.20 -6.77 -6.44
N VAL A 156 0.77 -5.68 -5.90
CA VAL A 156 1.49 -5.73 -4.61
C VAL A 156 0.55 -6.14 -3.48
N PHE A 157 -0.65 -5.57 -3.40
CA PHE A 157 -1.63 -5.97 -2.40
C PHE A 157 -2.08 -7.42 -2.57
N GLY A 158 -2.30 -7.86 -3.82
CA GLY A 158 -2.62 -9.25 -4.13
C GLY A 158 -1.52 -10.23 -3.70
N ASP A 159 -0.24 -9.89 -3.92
CA ASP A 159 0.90 -10.71 -3.50
C ASP A 159 0.99 -10.84 -1.97
N ILE A 160 0.74 -9.74 -1.23
CA ILE A 160 0.77 -9.73 0.24
C ILE A 160 -0.32 -10.64 0.80
N GLN A 161 -1.56 -10.46 0.34
CA GLN A 161 -2.69 -11.30 0.77
C GLN A 161 -2.47 -12.77 0.38
N ALA A 162 -1.95 -13.03 -0.81
CA ALA A 162 -1.59 -14.37 -1.26
C ALA A 162 -0.53 -15.02 -0.35
N SER A 163 0.44 -14.27 0.17
CA SER A 163 1.43 -14.80 1.11
C SER A 163 0.87 -15.06 2.50
N VAL A 164 -0.06 -14.24 3.00
CA VAL A 164 -0.74 -14.46 4.29
C VAL A 164 -1.56 -15.76 4.26
N HIS A 165 -2.14 -16.10 3.11
CA HIS A 165 -3.06 -17.24 2.96
C HIS A 165 -2.43 -18.49 2.34
N ASP A 166 -1.09 -18.60 2.27
CA ASP A 166 -0.39 -19.73 1.65
C ASP A 166 -0.91 -20.05 0.22
N ALA A 167 -1.21 -19.00 -0.54
CA ALA A 167 -1.83 -19.14 -1.84
C ALA A 167 -0.93 -19.91 -2.83
N PRO A 168 -1.52 -20.59 -3.83
CA PRO A 168 -0.77 -21.34 -4.83
C PRO A 168 0.28 -20.48 -5.53
N ALA A 169 1.38 -21.10 -5.97
CA ALA A 169 2.49 -20.40 -6.62
C ALA A 169 2.08 -19.73 -7.95
N LEU A 170 1.06 -20.27 -8.65
CA LEU A 170 0.67 -19.84 -9.99
C LEU A 170 0.10 -18.39 -10.05
N PRO A 171 -0.85 -17.96 -9.19
CA PRO A 171 -1.27 -16.56 -9.11
C PRO A 171 -0.11 -15.58 -8.88
N ARG A 172 0.83 -15.94 -7.99
CA ARG A 172 2.01 -15.11 -7.68
C ARG A 172 2.99 -15.05 -8.86
N ALA A 173 3.20 -16.17 -9.56
CA ALA A 173 3.97 -16.20 -10.80
C ALA A 173 3.36 -15.30 -11.88
N LYS A 174 2.02 -15.34 -12.02
CA LYS A 174 1.29 -14.47 -12.95
C LYS A 174 1.43 -13.00 -12.56
N SER A 175 1.26 -12.65 -11.28
CA SER A 175 1.49 -11.30 -10.76
C SER A 175 2.87 -10.77 -11.14
N ALA A 176 3.92 -11.53 -10.80
CA ALA A 176 5.30 -11.19 -11.11
C ALA A 176 5.51 -10.96 -12.62
N TYR A 177 4.96 -11.82 -13.48
CA TYR A 177 5.03 -11.66 -14.93
C TYR A 177 4.43 -10.34 -15.42
N TYR A 178 3.24 -9.96 -14.95
CA TYR A 178 2.62 -8.70 -15.39
C TYR A 178 3.29 -7.46 -14.80
N ARG A 179 3.82 -7.53 -13.57
CA ARG A 179 4.67 -6.47 -13.01
C ARG A 179 5.91 -6.26 -13.87
N ALA A 180 6.57 -7.34 -14.28
CA ALA A 180 7.73 -7.27 -15.19
C ALA A 180 7.40 -6.57 -16.51
N LYS A 181 6.24 -6.89 -17.12
CA LYS A 181 5.76 -6.21 -18.33
C LYS A 181 5.51 -4.72 -18.13
N ILE A 182 4.94 -4.32 -16.99
CA ILE A 182 4.76 -2.90 -16.66
C ILE A 182 6.13 -2.20 -16.57
N PHE A 183 7.14 -2.82 -15.96
CA PHE A 183 8.48 -2.24 -15.89
C PHE A 183 9.15 -2.14 -17.27
N LEU A 184 8.97 -3.14 -18.14
CA LEU A 184 9.43 -3.05 -19.54
C LEU A 184 8.79 -1.87 -20.27
N LEU A 185 7.47 -1.66 -20.13
CA LEU A 185 6.75 -0.53 -20.74
C LEU A 185 7.21 0.84 -20.21
N ARG A 186 7.99 0.86 -19.13
CA ARG A 186 8.56 2.06 -18.48
C ARG A 186 10.08 2.15 -18.66
N ASP A 187 10.65 1.37 -19.59
CA ASP A 187 12.09 1.28 -19.85
C ASP A 187 12.94 0.94 -18.61
N ASN A 188 12.34 0.28 -17.61
CA ASN A 188 13.02 -0.16 -16.39
C ASN A 188 13.39 -1.65 -16.50
N PHE A 189 14.39 -1.93 -17.33
CA PHE A 189 14.84 -3.28 -17.67
C PHE A 189 15.34 -4.07 -16.45
N ASP A 190 15.97 -3.42 -15.46
CA ASP A 190 16.47 -4.10 -14.26
C ASP A 190 15.33 -4.61 -13.37
N SER A 191 14.31 -3.78 -13.13
CA SER A 191 13.12 -4.22 -12.40
C SER A 191 12.36 -5.29 -13.19
N ALA A 192 12.22 -5.12 -14.51
CA ALA A 192 11.58 -6.11 -15.36
C ALA A 192 12.27 -7.48 -15.24
N TYR A 193 13.59 -7.53 -15.39
CA TYR A 193 14.39 -8.76 -15.31
C TYR A 193 14.17 -9.47 -13.96
N LYS A 194 14.24 -8.73 -12.84
CA LYS A 194 14.00 -9.29 -11.50
C LYS A 194 12.63 -9.94 -11.38
N PHE A 195 11.58 -9.29 -11.89
CA PHE A 195 10.23 -9.83 -11.82
C PHE A 195 9.99 -11.01 -12.77
N PHE A 196 10.64 -11.04 -13.94
CA PHE A 196 10.62 -12.25 -14.78
C PHE A 196 11.32 -13.44 -14.11
N ALA A 197 12.44 -13.21 -13.43
CA ALA A 197 13.11 -14.27 -12.65
C ALA A 197 12.19 -14.84 -11.56
N ILE A 198 11.46 -13.98 -10.84
CA ILE A 198 10.46 -14.41 -9.84
C ILE A 198 9.33 -15.20 -10.50
N ALA A 199 8.80 -14.72 -11.64
CA ALA A 199 7.75 -15.42 -12.38
C ALA A 199 8.20 -16.81 -12.84
N LYS A 200 9.45 -16.96 -13.30
CA LYS A 200 10.06 -18.24 -13.67
C LYS A 200 10.18 -19.17 -12.47
N GLN A 201 10.73 -18.67 -11.36
CA GLN A 201 10.93 -19.46 -10.14
C GLN A 201 9.61 -19.99 -9.57
N LEU A 202 8.58 -19.14 -9.52
CA LEU A 202 7.27 -19.51 -8.97
C LEU A 202 6.42 -20.31 -9.95
N GLY A 203 6.58 -20.09 -11.25
CA GLY A 203 5.70 -20.62 -12.28
C GLY A 203 6.00 -22.04 -12.73
N GLY A 204 7.17 -22.60 -12.39
CA GLY A 204 7.57 -23.94 -12.84
C GLY A 204 7.50 -24.08 -14.36
N GLU A 205 6.69 -25.03 -14.86
CA GLU A 205 6.46 -25.24 -16.30
C GLU A 205 5.28 -24.43 -16.87
N SER A 206 4.73 -23.48 -16.13
CA SER A 206 3.63 -22.65 -16.64
C SER A 206 4.05 -21.78 -17.82
N ASN A 207 3.09 -21.46 -18.69
CA ASN A 207 3.30 -20.54 -19.81
C ASN A 207 3.88 -19.17 -19.38
N TYR A 208 3.62 -18.72 -18.15
CA TYR A 208 4.19 -17.47 -17.62
C TYR A 208 5.69 -17.59 -17.32
N ALA A 209 6.14 -18.75 -16.84
CA ALA A 209 7.56 -19.01 -16.59
C ALA A 209 8.35 -19.12 -17.91
N ILE A 210 7.78 -19.78 -18.91
CA ILE A 210 8.37 -19.88 -20.26
C ILE A 210 8.45 -18.48 -20.89
N ALA A 211 7.33 -17.75 -20.92
CA ALA A 211 7.32 -16.39 -21.48
C ALA A 211 8.24 -15.42 -20.71
N ALA A 212 8.41 -15.62 -19.41
CA ALA A 212 9.36 -14.84 -18.61
C ALA A 212 10.81 -15.15 -19.01
N GLN A 213 11.14 -16.42 -19.26
CA GLN A 213 12.47 -16.82 -19.76
C GLN A 213 12.77 -16.20 -21.11
N ASP A 214 11.86 -16.34 -22.08
CA ASP A 214 12.05 -15.78 -23.43
C ASP A 214 12.30 -14.26 -23.40
N LEU A 215 11.59 -13.54 -22.51
CA LEU A 215 11.76 -12.09 -22.36
C LEU A 215 13.07 -11.72 -21.65
N MET A 216 13.55 -12.52 -20.69
CA MET A 216 14.88 -12.30 -20.10
C MET A 216 15.98 -12.50 -21.13
N ASP A 217 15.90 -13.56 -21.93
CA ASP A 217 16.88 -13.83 -22.99
C ASP A 217 16.93 -12.68 -24.01
N ALA A 218 15.76 -12.13 -24.38
CA ALA A 218 15.69 -10.96 -25.25
C ALA A 218 16.27 -9.68 -24.63
N ILE A 219 16.12 -9.48 -23.31
CA ILE A 219 16.74 -8.35 -22.59
C ILE A 219 18.26 -8.49 -22.60
N ASP A 220 18.78 -9.69 -22.38
CA ASP A 220 20.22 -9.96 -22.37
C ASP A 220 20.83 -9.79 -23.77
N GLU A 221 20.19 -10.31 -24.82
CA GLU A 221 20.61 -10.07 -26.22
C GLU A 221 20.64 -8.56 -26.55
N TRP A 222 19.59 -7.83 -26.17
CA TRP A 222 19.56 -6.38 -26.38
C TRP A 222 20.72 -5.66 -25.66
N ARG A 223 21.05 -6.07 -24.43
CA ARG A 223 22.19 -5.51 -23.67
C ARG A 223 23.53 -5.79 -24.32
N GLU A 224 23.72 -6.99 -24.87
CA GLU A 224 24.93 -7.34 -25.60
C GLU A 224 25.13 -6.46 -26.83
N LEU A 225 24.05 -6.14 -27.56
CA LEU A 225 24.11 -5.25 -28.73
C LEU A 225 24.43 -3.78 -28.41
N GLN A 226 24.28 -3.34 -27.16
CA GLN A 226 24.63 -1.98 -26.73
C GLN A 226 26.10 -1.82 -26.33
N ASN A 227 26.82 -2.93 -26.14
CA ASN A 227 28.23 -2.96 -25.73
C ASN A 227 29.17 -3.17 -26.93
#